data_AF-A0A257TND8-F1
#
_entry.id   AF-A0A257TND8-F1
#
_cell.length_a   1.000
_cell.length_b   1.000
_cell.length_c   1.000
_cell.angle_alpha   90.00
_cell.angle_beta   90.00
_cell.angle_gamma   90.00
#
_symmetry.space_group_name_H-M   'P 1'
#
loop_
_entity.id
_entity.type
_entity.pdbx_description
1 polymer ?
#
loop_
_entity_poly.entity_id
_entity_poly.type
_entity_poly.pdbx_seq_one_letter_code
_entity_poly.pdbx_strand_id
1 'polypeptide(L)'
;MAFFSFQRWLQQMRTPPRGQTLRRPTPRWRPHLETLEERINLSVSPLATDAGAVSANEGSSVTNTGTYSDPDGNSTVVISASVGTVTQDSTNGTWSWTYTPTEEAAAQNVTITANDGTLSTQTTFSLTVNDAPLTATATPVTTAVYATPFSGEVATFSDANPNAPLSDFPLANVTIQWGDGSTSNATSITQPGGPGTAFDVFGDDTYGQAGTPDA
;
A
#
# COMPACT_ATOMS: atom_id res chain seq x y z
N MET A 1 6.64 44.70 -1.70
CA MET A 1 6.51 44.91 -0.25
C MET A 1 5.53 46.05 -0.02
N ALA A 2 4.55 45.83 0.85
CA ALA A 2 3.58 46.77 1.44
C ALA A 2 2.30 47.17 0.66
N PHE A 3 1.21 47.13 1.45
CA PHE A 3 -0.23 47.27 1.22
C PHE A 3 -0.75 48.71 1.44
N PHE A 4 -2.08 48.89 1.23
CA PHE A 4 -3.01 49.99 1.58
C PHE A 4 -3.19 51.10 0.52
N SER A 5 -4.37 51.72 0.31
CA SER A 5 -5.80 51.37 0.50
C SER A 5 -6.65 52.51 -0.11
N PHE A 6 -7.92 52.19 -0.37
CA PHE A 6 -9.10 53.05 -0.24
C PHE A 6 -9.35 54.27 -1.15
N GLN A 7 -10.46 54.14 -1.90
CA GLN A 7 -11.50 55.13 -2.15
C GLN A 7 -11.11 56.53 -2.66
N ARG A 8 -11.44 56.78 -3.93
CA ARG A 8 -12.44 57.78 -4.39
C ARG A 8 -12.26 58.02 -5.90
N TRP A 9 -13.32 58.58 -6.50
CA TRP A 9 -13.37 59.22 -7.83
C TRP A 9 -13.65 58.27 -9.02
N LEU A 10 -14.63 58.53 -9.90
CA LEU A 10 -15.08 59.83 -10.43
C LEU A 10 -16.59 60.08 -10.34
N GLN A 11 -16.93 61.21 -9.72
CA GLN A 11 -17.99 62.10 -10.22
C GLN A 11 -17.54 62.66 -11.57
N GLN A 12 -18.33 62.51 -12.65
CA GLN A 12 -18.45 63.51 -13.74
C GLN A 12 -19.50 63.19 -14.83
N MET A 13 -20.72 62.77 -14.49
CA MET A 13 -21.85 63.03 -15.41
C MET A 13 -22.41 64.42 -15.13
N ARG A 14 -21.99 65.36 -15.98
CA ARG A 14 -22.42 66.75 -16.06
C ARG A 14 -23.94 66.85 -16.26
N THR A 15 -24.57 67.84 -15.64
CA THR A 15 -25.79 68.49 -16.15
C THR A 15 -25.66 70.01 -16.00
N PRO A 16 -26.04 70.83 -17.01
CA PRO A 16 -26.40 72.24 -16.82
C PRO A 16 -27.92 72.34 -16.51
N PRO A 17 -28.52 73.54 -16.33
CA PRO A 17 -28.72 74.22 -15.06
C PRO A 17 -30.19 74.20 -14.55
N ARG A 18 -30.42 74.96 -13.46
CA ARG A 18 -31.61 75.08 -12.59
C ARG A 18 -32.99 75.12 -13.28
N GLY A 19 -33.94 74.47 -12.61
CA GLY A 19 -35.36 74.84 -12.59
C GLY A 19 -36.26 73.96 -13.44
N GLN A 20 -36.78 72.87 -12.86
CA GLN A 20 -38.12 72.30 -13.12
C GLN A 20 -38.38 71.10 -12.20
N THR A 21 -39.54 71.10 -11.54
CA THR A 21 -40.06 70.03 -10.68
C THR A 21 -40.48 68.84 -11.53
N LEU A 22 -39.71 67.75 -11.53
CA LEU A 22 -40.09 66.49 -12.17
C LEU A 22 -40.35 65.41 -11.12
N ARG A 23 -41.59 64.91 -11.12
CA ARG A 23 -42.09 63.81 -10.29
C ARG A 23 -41.20 62.58 -10.48
N ARG A 24 -40.72 61.99 -9.39
CA ARG A 24 -39.94 60.74 -9.41
C ARG A 24 -40.81 59.58 -9.94
N PRO A 25 -40.42 58.88 -11.02
CA PRO A 25 -40.91 57.54 -11.27
C PRO A 25 -40.18 56.58 -10.31
N THR A 26 -40.90 55.64 -9.73
CA THR A 26 -40.29 54.50 -9.02
C THR A 26 -39.49 53.66 -10.02
N PRO A 27 -38.19 53.42 -9.80
CA PRO A 27 -37.44 52.48 -10.64
C PRO A 27 -37.80 51.06 -10.21
N ARG A 28 -38.59 50.36 -11.03
CA ARG A 28 -38.65 48.89 -11.01
C ARG A 28 -37.36 48.35 -11.65
N TRP A 29 -36.29 48.32 -10.86
CA TRP A 29 -35.09 47.53 -11.18
C TRP A 29 -34.92 46.54 -10.03
N ARG A 30 -35.46 45.33 -10.17
CA ARG A 30 -34.83 44.16 -9.55
C ARG A 30 -33.74 43.75 -10.53
N PRO A 31 -32.45 44.02 -10.26
CA PRO A 31 -31.43 43.24 -10.94
C PRO A 31 -31.58 41.81 -10.42
N HIS A 32 -31.82 40.90 -11.36
CA HIS A 32 -31.72 39.46 -11.20
C HIS A 32 -30.30 39.16 -10.71
N LEU A 33 -30.16 39.10 -9.39
CA LEU A 33 -29.00 38.63 -8.65
C LEU A 33 -29.18 37.13 -8.44
N GLU A 34 -29.36 36.41 -9.55
CA GLU A 34 -29.23 34.96 -9.58
C GLU A 34 -28.22 34.65 -10.70
N THR A 35 -27.36 33.66 -10.45
CA THR A 35 -26.33 33.10 -11.34
C THR A 35 -24.95 33.79 -11.44
N LEU A 36 -24.43 34.34 -10.33
CA LEU A 36 -22.96 34.37 -10.11
C LEU A 36 -22.48 33.38 -9.04
N GLU A 37 -23.36 32.47 -8.62
CA GLU A 37 -22.98 31.30 -7.80
C GLU A 37 -22.91 30.02 -8.64
N GLU A 38 -23.23 30.09 -9.94
CA GLU A 38 -23.17 28.94 -10.87
C GLU A 38 -21.79 28.81 -11.55
N ARG A 39 -20.83 29.69 -11.25
CA ARG A 39 -19.48 29.60 -11.78
C ARG A 39 -18.49 29.45 -10.64
N ILE A 40 -18.12 28.18 -10.41
CA ILE A 40 -17.12 27.62 -9.50
C ILE A 40 -17.76 26.90 -8.31
N ASN A 41 -18.41 25.76 -8.58
CA ASN A 41 -18.34 24.62 -7.67
C ASN A 41 -17.10 23.78 -8.00
N LEU A 42 -15.91 24.40 -8.17
CA LEU A 42 -14.61 23.70 -8.06
C LEU A 42 -14.38 23.33 -6.57
N SER A 43 -15.37 22.73 -5.91
CA SER A 43 -15.13 22.21 -4.57
C SER A 43 -14.42 20.88 -4.78
N VAL A 44 -13.10 20.92 -4.66
CA VAL A 44 -12.20 19.77 -4.55
C VAL A 44 -12.96 18.56 -4.02
N SER A 45 -13.07 17.50 -4.81
CA SER A 45 -13.68 16.23 -4.42
C SER A 45 -12.99 15.78 -3.12
N PRO A 46 -13.65 15.71 -1.95
CA PRO A 46 -12.99 15.21 -0.75
C PRO A 46 -12.62 13.74 -0.98
N LEU A 47 -11.42 13.38 -0.53
CA LEU A 47 -10.89 12.02 -0.60
C LEU A 47 -10.24 11.71 0.75
N ALA A 48 -10.69 10.64 1.38
CA ALA A 48 -10.18 10.20 2.67
C ALA A 48 -9.76 8.73 2.61
N THR A 49 -8.83 8.36 3.48
CA THR A 49 -8.38 6.99 3.76
C THR A 49 -8.79 6.63 5.18
N ASP A 50 -9.24 5.41 5.40
CA ASP A 50 -9.72 4.96 6.71
C ASP A 50 -8.56 4.59 7.63
N ALA A 51 -7.52 3.95 7.09
CA ALA A 51 -6.25 3.73 7.80
C ALA A 51 -5.15 4.65 7.26
N GLY A 52 -4.40 5.27 8.18
CA GLY A 52 -3.20 6.07 7.85
C GLY A 52 -1.94 5.21 7.66
N ALA A 53 -1.97 3.95 8.10
CA ALA A 53 -0.91 2.98 7.88
C ALA A 53 -1.48 1.56 7.84
N VAL A 54 -0.88 0.71 7.01
CA VAL A 54 -1.18 -0.73 6.90
C VAL A 54 0.12 -1.52 6.79
N SER A 55 0.08 -2.80 7.16
CA SER A 55 1.22 -3.70 7.02
C SER A 55 0.79 -5.10 6.62
N ALA A 56 1.68 -5.80 5.93
CA ALA A 56 1.59 -7.23 5.68
C ALA A 56 2.99 -7.81 5.51
N ASN A 57 3.10 -9.13 5.61
CA ASN A 57 4.28 -9.83 5.14
C ASN A 57 4.22 -9.92 3.62
N GLU A 58 5.38 -10.04 2.97
CA GLU A 58 5.44 -10.44 1.57
C GLU A 58 4.64 -11.73 1.30
N GLY A 59 4.14 -11.86 0.07
CA GLY A 59 3.23 -12.93 -0.35
C GLY A 59 1.81 -12.84 0.24
N SER A 60 1.55 -11.96 1.21
CA SER A 60 0.24 -11.80 1.87
C SER A 60 -0.51 -10.56 1.40
N SER A 61 -1.82 -10.69 1.14
CA SER A 61 -2.64 -9.55 0.75
C SER A 61 -2.88 -8.57 1.90
N VAL A 62 -2.71 -7.28 1.63
CA VAL A 62 -3.09 -6.16 2.50
C VAL A 62 -4.20 -5.35 1.86
N THR A 63 -5.05 -4.73 2.68
CA THR A 63 -6.17 -3.91 2.22
C THR A 63 -6.27 -2.59 2.98
N ASN A 64 -6.84 -1.59 2.34
CA ASN A 64 -7.25 -0.34 2.95
C ASN A 64 -8.54 0.15 2.26
N THR A 65 -9.30 1.01 2.92
CA THR A 65 -10.54 1.56 2.38
C THR A 65 -10.58 3.06 2.58
N GLY A 66 -11.56 3.70 1.97
CA GLY A 66 -11.83 5.10 2.24
C GLY A 66 -13.06 5.59 1.51
N THR A 67 -13.24 6.90 1.57
CA THR A 67 -14.39 7.59 0.99
C THR A 67 -13.97 8.66 0.02
N TYR A 68 -14.86 8.96 -0.92
CA TYR A 68 -14.72 10.09 -1.80
C TYR A 68 -16.11 10.64 -2.15
N SER A 69 -16.19 11.93 -2.47
CA SER A 69 -17.40 12.48 -3.05
C SER A 69 -17.11 13.53 -4.09
N ASP A 70 -18.04 13.71 -5.02
CA ASP A 70 -17.97 14.75 -6.05
C ASP A 70 -19.31 15.47 -6.20
N PRO A 71 -19.33 16.81 -6.25
CA PRO A 71 -20.57 17.56 -6.42
C PRO A 71 -21.29 17.31 -7.75
N ASP A 72 -20.55 16.99 -8.81
CA ASP A 72 -21.09 16.65 -10.12
C ASP A 72 -21.49 15.16 -10.20
N GLY A 73 -21.21 14.41 -9.13
CA GLY A 73 -21.63 13.03 -8.90
C GLY A 73 -20.47 12.03 -8.95
N ASN A 74 -20.43 11.11 -8.00
CA ASN A 74 -19.32 10.17 -7.81
C ASN A 74 -19.00 9.26 -9.01
N SER A 75 -19.90 9.14 -9.98
CA SER A 75 -19.67 8.38 -11.22
C SER A 75 -18.76 9.09 -12.22
N THR A 76 -18.50 10.39 -12.04
CA THR A 76 -17.53 11.15 -12.87
C THR A 76 -16.09 10.96 -12.39
N VAL A 77 -15.91 10.52 -11.14
CA VAL A 77 -14.60 10.35 -10.51
C VAL A 77 -13.99 9.01 -10.87
N VAL A 78 -12.72 9.02 -11.23
CA VAL A 78 -11.87 7.82 -11.34
C VAL A 78 -10.92 7.78 -10.15
N ILE A 79 -10.98 6.70 -9.36
CA ILE A 79 -9.98 6.43 -8.32
C ILE A 79 -8.85 5.58 -8.88
N SER A 80 -7.62 5.98 -8.60
CA SER A 80 -6.40 5.23 -8.92
C SER A 80 -5.45 5.18 -7.73
N ALA A 81 -4.55 4.20 -7.73
CA ALA A 81 -3.49 4.08 -6.73
C ALA A 81 -2.12 4.03 -7.39
N SER A 82 -1.11 4.55 -6.69
CA SER A 82 0.30 4.45 -7.10
C SER A 82 0.82 3.00 -7.21
N VAL A 83 0.23 2.08 -6.45
CA VAL A 83 0.52 0.63 -6.44
C VAL A 83 -0.73 -0.11 -5.99
N GLY A 84 -0.84 -1.40 -6.32
CA GLY A 84 -2.00 -2.21 -5.99
C GLY A 84 -3.21 -1.91 -6.88
N THR A 85 -4.35 -2.46 -6.49
CA THR A 85 -5.61 -2.35 -7.23
C THR A 85 -6.65 -1.63 -6.39
N VAL A 86 -7.42 -0.76 -7.01
CA VAL A 86 -8.57 -0.10 -6.38
C VAL A 86 -9.86 -0.59 -7.03
N THR A 87 -10.84 -0.94 -6.19
CA THR A 87 -12.24 -1.11 -6.58
C THR A 87 -13.05 0.05 -6.01
N GLN A 88 -13.87 0.67 -6.85
CA GLN A 88 -14.65 1.86 -6.51
C GLN A 88 -16.15 1.50 -6.46
N ASP A 89 -16.86 2.06 -5.49
CA ASP A 89 -18.32 2.05 -5.42
C ASP A 89 -18.83 3.49 -5.47
N SER A 90 -19.25 3.91 -6.66
CA SER A 90 -19.78 5.26 -6.90
C SER A 90 -21.14 5.50 -6.27
N THR A 91 -21.89 4.46 -5.96
CA THR A 91 -23.19 4.62 -5.30
C THR A 91 -23.01 5.05 -3.86
N ASN A 92 -22.05 4.44 -3.17
CA ASN A 92 -21.77 4.71 -1.76
C ASN A 92 -20.64 5.72 -1.54
N GLY A 93 -19.91 6.12 -2.59
CA GLY A 93 -18.78 7.04 -2.47
C GLY A 93 -17.61 6.41 -1.70
N THR A 94 -17.38 5.11 -1.90
CA THR A 94 -16.33 4.36 -1.21
C THR A 94 -15.34 3.76 -2.19
N TRP A 95 -14.11 3.55 -1.72
CA TRP A 95 -13.10 2.80 -2.45
C TRP A 95 -12.49 1.74 -1.54
N SER A 96 -12.05 0.65 -2.16
CA SER A 96 -11.31 -0.44 -1.52
C SER A 96 -10.03 -0.67 -2.30
N TRP A 97 -8.91 -0.71 -1.59
CA TRP A 97 -7.58 -0.95 -2.14
C TRP A 97 -7.06 -2.30 -1.65
N THR A 98 -6.37 -3.01 -2.54
CA THR A 98 -5.66 -4.26 -2.22
C THR A 98 -4.29 -4.30 -2.89
N TYR A 99 -3.33 -4.90 -2.21
CA TYR A 99 -2.00 -5.17 -2.75
C TYR A 99 -1.44 -6.44 -2.12
N THR A 100 -0.72 -7.23 -2.91
CA THR A 100 0.05 -8.38 -2.42
C THR A 100 1.51 -8.13 -2.80
N PRO A 101 2.35 -7.64 -1.86
CA PRO A 101 3.77 -7.45 -2.13
C PRO A 101 4.44 -8.80 -2.42
N THR A 102 5.42 -8.80 -3.32
CA THR A 102 6.18 -10.00 -3.69
C THR A 102 7.45 -10.16 -2.88
N GLU A 103 8.00 -9.06 -2.36
CA GLU A 103 9.29 -8.97 -1.65
C GLU A 103 9.15 -8.01 -0.47
N GLU A 104 9.97 -8.18 0.55
CA GLU A 104 10.10 -7.24 1.65
C GLU A 104 10.63 -5.88 1.16
N ALA A 105 10.17 -4.82 1.81
CA ALA A 105 10.52 -3.48 1.37
C ALA A 105 10.52 -2.50 2.54
N ALA A 106 11.39 -1.49 2.43
CA ALA A 106 11.31 -0.34 3.32
C ALA A 106 9.91 0.30 3.25
N ALA A 107 9.47 0.86 4.39
CA ALA A 107 8.17 1.50 4.46
C ALA A 107 8.01 2.57 3.37
N GLN A 108 6.88 2.52 2.66
CA GLN A 108 6.58 3.39 1.53
C GLN A 108 5.19 4.01 1.67
N ASN A 109 4.94 5.11 0.95
CA ASN A 109 3.63 5.71 0.91
C ASN A 109 2.86 5.22 -0.31
N VAL A 110 1.61 4.80 -0.09
CA VAL A 110 0.65 4.55 -1.16
C VAL A 110 -0.19 5.81 -1.34
N THR A 111 -0.14 6.38 -2.54
CA THR A 111 -0.99 7.51 -2.93
C THR A 111 -2.24 7.02 -3.64
N ILE A 112 -3.40 7.44 -3.15
CA ILE A 112 -4.70 7.31 -3.81
C ILE A 112 -5.04 8.65 -4.44
N THR A 113 -5.43 8.63 -5.71
CA THR A 113 -5.82 9.82 -6.48
C THR A 113 -7.26 9.69 -6.92
N ALA A 114 -8.08 10.71 -6.63
CA ALA A 114 -9.39 10.90 -7.23
C ALA A 114 -9.28 11.98 -8.32
N ASN A 115 -9.80 11.70 -9.51
CA ASN A 115 -9.78 12.62 -10.65
C ASN A 115 -11.18 12.66 -11.30
N ASP A 116 -11.78 13.85 -11.42
CA ASP A 116 -13.11 14.08 -12.00
C ASP A 116 -13.07 14.45 -13.50
N GLY A 117 -11.89 14.43 -14.12
CA GLY A 117 -11.61 14.87 -15.48
C GLY A 117 -11.10 16.31 -15.59
N THR A 118 -11.20 17.11 -14.53
CA THR A 118 -10.80 18.52 -14.48
C THR A 118 -9.80 18.81 -13.35
N LEU A 119 -10.02 18.24 -12.17
CA LEU A 119 -9.20 18.38 -10.98
C LEU A 119 -8.85 17.01 -10.41
N SER A 120 -7.79 17.00 -9.60
CA SER A 120 -7.39 15.83 -8.85
C SER A 120 -7.14 16.18 -7.39
N THR A 121 -7.58 15.30 -6.50
CA THR A 121 -7.19 15.30 -5.10
C THR A 121 -6.43 14.00 -4.77
N GLN A 122 -5.65 14.03 -3.70
CA GLN A 122 -4.88 12.88 -3.26
C GLN A 122 -4.98 12.68 -1.76
N THR A 123 -4.94 11.42 -1.36
CA THR A 123 -4.66 11.01 0.02
C THR A 123 -3.56 9.95 0.03
N THR A 124 -2.88 9.81 1.16
CA THR A 124 -1.76 8.89 1.31
C THR A 124 -1.86 8.12 2.61
N PHE A 125 -1.43 6.86 2.59
CA PHE A 125 -1.20 6.06 3.78
C PHE A 125 0.13 5.31 3.66
N SER A 126 0.74 4.98 4.79
CA SER A 126 1.98 4.21 4.82
C SER A 126 1.71 2.71 4.65
N LEU A 127 2.56 2.03 3.90
CA LEU A 127 2.60 0.59 3.72
C LEU A 127 3.96 0.07 4.20
N THR A 128 3.93 -0.82 5.18
CA THR A 128 5.09 -1.59 5.61
C THR A 128 4.99 -3.02 5.07
N VAL A 129 6.02 -3.48 4.37
CA VAL A 129 6.11 -4.87 3.92
C VAL A 129 7.19 -5.56 4.74
N ASN A 130 6.79 -6.53 5.56
CA ASN A 130 7.72 -7.31 6.36
C ASN A 130 8.19 -8.55 5.60
N ASP A 131 9.36 -9.02 5.95
CA ASP A 131 9.85 -10.35 5.60
C ASP A 131 8.91 -11.44 6.17
N ALA A 132 8.68 -12.48 5.40
CA ALA A 132 7.80 -13.58 5.78
C ALA A 132 8.54 -14.56 6.72
N PRO A 133 7.92 -14.99 7.83
CA PRO A 133 8.61 -15.84 8.78
C PRO A 133 8.82 -17.27 8.25
N LEU A 134 10.02 -17.82 8.51
CA LEU A 134 10.35 -19.22 8.29
C LEU A 134 9.97 -20.09 9.50
N THR A 135 9.49 -21.31 9.23
CA THR A 135 9.27 -22.35 10.25
C THR A 135 10.00 -23.62 9.85
N ALA A 136 10.92 -24.11 10.69
CA ALA A 136 11.73 -25.30 10.42
C ALA A 136 11.40 -26.47 11.36
N THR A 137 11.51 -27.69 10.84
CA THR A 137 11.36 -28.95 11.59
C THR A 137 12.55 -29.85 11.26
N ALA A 138 13.30 -30.28 12.27
CA ALA A 138 14.39 -31.22 12.08
C ALA A 138 13.86 -32.62 11.75
N THR A 139 14.53 -33.29 10.81
CA THR A 139 14.29 -34.69 10.44
C THR A 139 15.33 -35.56 11.18
N PRO A 140 14.91 -36.47 12.07
CA PRO A 140 15.86 -37.29 12.83
C PRO A 140 16.75 -38.14 11.93
N VAL A 141 18.07 -38.00 12.09
CA VAL A 141 19.06 -38.84 11.41
C VAL A 141 19.21 -40.16 12.16
N THR A 142 18.58 -41.23 11.66
CA THR A 142 18.55 -42.56 12.31
C THR A 142 19.46 -43.60 11.65
N THR A 143 19.97 -43.29 10.45
CA THR A 143 20.76 -44.21 9.63
C THR A 143 22.26 -43.91 9.63
N ALA A 144 22.70 -42.84 10.31
CA ALA A 144 24.10 -42.50 10.42
C ALA A 144 24.88 -43.56 11.21
N VAL A 145 26.10 -43.84 10.76
CA VAL A 145 27.01 -44.80 11.39
C VAL A 145 28.26 -44.05 11.84
N TYR A 146 28.75 -44.39 13.03
CA TYR A 146 29.96 -43.81 13.60
C TYR A 146 31.13 -43.82 12.59
N ALA A 147 31.82 -42.68 12.49
CA ALA A 147 32.98 -42.49 11.62
C ALA A 147 32.75 -42.84 10.14
N THR A 148 31.49 -42.87 9.70
CA THR A 148 31.09 -43.11 8.31
C THR A 148 30.40 -41.84 7.79
N PRO A 149 30.76 -41.36 6.59
CA PRO A 149 30.07 -40.22 5.99
C PRO A 149 28.57 -40.48 5.85
N PHE A 150 27.77 -39.57 6.38
CA PHE A 150 26.33 -39.49 6.18
C PHE A 150 26.03 -38.39 5.15
N SER A 151 25.05 -38.65 4.29
CA SER A 151 24.45 -37.66 3.39
C SER A 151 22.97 -37.96 3.28
N GLY A 152 22.11 -36.97 3.49
CA GLY A 152 20.67 -37.16 3.46
C GLY A 152 19.88 -35.92 3.87
N GLU A 153 18.57 -36.07 3.87
CA GLU A 153 17.65 -35.06 4.39
C GLU A 153 17.78 -34.97 5.92
N VAL A 154 17.83 -33.76 6.45
CA VAL A 154 18.06 -33.48 7.87
C VAL A 154 17.04 -32.52 8.47
N ALA A 155 16.29 -31.82 7.64
CA ALA A 155 15.23 -30.92 8.06
C ALA A 155 14.28 -30.62 6.91
N THR A 156 13.11 -30.11 7.27
CA THR A 156 12.23 -29.39 6.37
C THR A 156 12.02 -27.98 6.92
N PHE A 157 11.70 -27.02 6.06
CA PHE A 157 11.18 -25.72 6.49
C PHE A 157 10.11 -25.21 5.54
N SER A 158 9.30 -24.26 6.00
CA SER A 158 8.32 -23.56 5.18
C SER A 158 8.49 -22.06 5.33
N ASP A 159 8.26 -21.33 4.24
CA ASP A 159 8.13 -19.89 4.24
C ASP A 159 6.65 -19.50 4.26
N ALA A 160 6.30 -18.46 5.02
CA ALA A 160 4.95 -17.91 5.05
C ALA A 160 4.59 -17.16 3.75
N ASN A 161 5.57 -16.78 2.93
CA ASN A 161 5.41 -16.37 1.54
C ASN A 161 5.28 -17.64 0.65
N PRO A 162 4.07 -17.97 0.17
CA PRO A 162 3.88 -19.18 -0.65
C PRO A 162 4.55 -19.11 -2.02
N ASN A 163 5.06 -17.94 -2.41
CA ASN A 163 5.76 -17.74 -3.68
C ASN A 163 7.27 -17.59 -3.51
N ALA A 164 7.82 -17.76 -2.30
CA ALA A 164 9.25 -17.67 -2.03
C ALA A 164 10.05 -18.60 -2.96
N PRO A 165 10.92 -18.07 -3.84
CA PRO A 165 11.79 -18.89 -4.67
C PRO A 165 12.94 -19.53 -3.86
N LEU A 166 13.46 -20.65 -4.37
CA LEU A 166 14.66 -21.29 -3.81
C LEU A 166 15.89 -20.37 -3.73
N SER A 167 15.93 -19.29 -4.51
CA SER A 167 17.01 -18.31 -4.51
C SER A 167 17.13 -17.52 -3.20
N ASP A 168 16.04 -17.44 -2.42
CA ASP A 168 16.01 -16.68 -1.16
C ASP A 168 16.76 -17.42 -0.05
N PHE A 169 17.02 -18.71 -0.26
CA PHE A 169 17.70 -19.59 0.68
C PHE A 169 19.07 -20.03 0.13
N PRO A 170 20.05 -19.11 0.01
CA PRO A 170 21.38 -19.49 -0.43
C PRO A 170 22.01 -20.47 0.56
N LEU A 171 22.56 -21.57 0.07
CA LEU A 171 23.11 -22.66 0.89
C LEU A 171 24.15 -22.17 1.93
N ALA A 172 24.91 -21.12 1.60
CA ALA A 172 25.89 -20.51 2.50
C ALA A 172 25.28 -19.93 3.79
N ASN A 173 23.99 -19.61 3.78
CA ASN A 173 23.26 -19.06 4.93
C ASN A 173 22.43 -20.11 5.67
N VAL A 174 22.34 -21.33 5.16
CA VAL A 174 21.63 -22.44 5.81
C VAL A 174 22.65 -23.31 6.55
N THR A 175 22.65 -23.19 7.87
CA THR A 175 23.56 -23.93 8.76
C THR A 175 22.82 -25.08 9.44
N ILE A 176 23.38 -26.28 9.36
CA ILE A 176 22.91 -27.48 10.04
C ILE A 176 23.74 -27.66 11.32
N GLN A 177 23.05 -27.88 12.43
CA GLN A 177 23.66 -28.29 13.70
C GLN A 177 23.36 -29.77 13.91
N TRP A 178 24.40 -30.61 13.91
CA TRP A 178 24.26 -32.07 13.88
C TRP A 178 23.97 -32.71 15.24
N GLY A 179 23.97 -31.91 16.31
CA GLY A 179 23.71 -32.35 17.68
C GLY A 179 24.94 -32.95 18.39
N ASP A 180 26.02 -33.25 17.67
CA ASP A 180 27.29 -33.73 18.23
C ASP A 180 28.33 -32.61 18.46
N GLY A 181 27.91 -31.35 18.25
CA GLY A 181 28.75 -30.15 18.35
C GLY A 181 29.39 -29.72 17.03
N SER A 182 29.27 -30.51 15.96
CA SER A 182 29.65 -30.10 14.62
C SER A 182 28.56 -29.27 13.94
N THR A 183 28.99 -28.46 12.95
CA THR A 183 28.10 -27.71 12.07
C THR A 183 28.60 -27.78 10.64
N SER A 184 27.67 -27.75 9.69
CA SER A 184 27.98 -27.62 8.26
C SER A 184 26.92 -26.77 7.56
N ASN A 185 27.21 -26.32 6.34
CA ASN A 185 26.19 -25.73 5.49
C ASN A 185 25.36 -26.84 4.83
N ALA A 186 24.10 -26.52 4.50
CA ALA A 186 23.29 -27.40 3.66
C ALA A 186 23.98 -27.65 2.31
N THR A 187 23.91 -28.88 1.82
CA THR A 187 24.45 -29.29 0.51
C THR A 187 23.43 -29.12 -0.60
N SER A 188 22.14 -29.18 -0.27
CA SER A 188 21.04 -28.89 -1.20
C SER A 188 19.78 -28.48 -0.44
N ILE A 189 18.96 -27.65 -1.09
CA ILE A 189 17.59 -27.36 -0.69
C ILE A 189 16.72 -27.64 -1.90
N THR A 190 15.65 -28.41 -1.69
CA THR A 190 14.69 -28.75 -2.75
C THR A 190 13.26 -28.45 -2.28
N GLN A 191 12.30 -28.40 -3.19
CA GLN A 191 10.89 -28.20 -2.86
C GLN A 191 10.04 -29.16 -3.71
N PRO A 192 10.06 -30.47 -3.41
CA PRO A 192 9.47 -31.47 -4.30
C PRO A 192 7.95 -31.34 -4.46
N GLY A 193 7.27 -30.73 -3.49
CA GLY A 193 5.84 -30.41 -3.58
C GLY A 193 5.52 -29.18 -4.44
N GLY A 194 6.53 -28.44 -4.91
CA GLY A 194 6.40 -27.20 -5.67
C GLY A 194 6.14 -25.96 -4.80
N PRO A 195 5.98 -24.77 -5.42
CA PRO A 195 5.77 -23.51 -4.71
C PRO A 195 4.62 -23.58 -3.69
N GLY A 196 4.84 -22.99 -2.51
CA GLY A 196 3.88 -22.98 -1.41
C GLY A 196 3.87 -24.25 -0.55
N THR A 197 4.78 -25.19 -0.80
CA THR A 197 4.98 -26.39 0.04
C THR A 197 6.31 -26.32 0.80
N ALA A 198 6.55 -27.27 1.69
CA ALA A 198 7.79 -27.32 2.46
C ALA A 198 9.02 -27.52 1.56
N PHE A 199 10.12 -26.91 1.97
CA PHE A 199 11.46 -27.11 1.45
C PHE A 199 12.17 -28.21 2.24
N ASP A 200 12.86 -29.10 1.54
CA ASP A 200 13.65 -30.18 2.12
C ASP A 200 15.12 -29.76 2.14
N VAL A 201 15.78 -29.92 3.29
CA VAL A 201 17.18 -29.55 3.51
C VAL A 201 18.04 -30.81 3.60
N PHE A 202 19.07 -30.85 2.77
CA PHE A 202 20.06 -31.93 2.72
C PHE A 202 21.40 -31.45 3.25
N GLY A 203 22.13 -32.36 3.90
CA GLY A 203 23.46 -32.07 4.41
C GLY A 203 24.33 -33.32 4.54
N ASP A 204 25.62 -33.07 4.75
CA ASP A 204 26.63 -34.08 4.96
C ASP A 204 27.34 -33.88 6.30
N ASP A 205 27.61 -34.99 7.00
CA ASP A 205 28.41 -35.01 8.23
C ASP A 205 29.09 -36.35 8.47
N THR A 206 30.08 -36.38 9.36
CA THR A 206 30.69 -37.61 9.89
C THR A 206 30.74 -37.54 11.41
N TYR A 207 29.77 -38.18 12.05
CA TYR A 207 29.62 -38.17 13.50
C TYR A 207 30.87 -38.67 14.23
N GLY A 208 31.39 -37.81 15.11
CA GLY A 208 32.61 -38.05 15.88
C GLY A 208 32.44 -38.98 17.08
N GLN A 209 31.20 -39.34 17.42
CA GLN A 209 30.86 -40.24 18.53
C GLN A 209 29.77 -41.23 18.11
N ALA A 210 29.80 -42.44 18.67
CA ALA A 210 28.70 -43.38 18.51
C ALA A 210 27.49 -42.90 19.31
N GLY A 211 26.29 -42.98 18.73
CA GLY A 211 25.05 -42.73 19.47
C GLY A 211 24.90 -43.70 20.64
N THR A 212 24.32 -43.25 21.73
CA THR A 212 23.87 -44.15 22.80
C THR A 212 22.66 -44.94 22.28
N PRO A 213 22.67 -46.29 22.32
CA PRO A 213 21.47 -47.06 22.02
C PRO A 213 20.36 -46.60 22.97
N ASP A 214 19.15 -46.36 22.45
CA ASP A 214 17.97 -46.15 23.29
C ASP A 214 17.85 -47.33 24.27
N ALA A 215 17.79 -47.01 25.57
CA ALA A 215 17.70 -47.99 26.64
C ALA A 215 16.30 -48.60 26.76
#